data_AF-A0A5E7A1V0-F1
#
_entry.id   AF-A0A5E7A1V0-F1
#
_cell.length_a   1.000
_cell.length_b   1.000
_cell.length_c   1.000
_cell.angle_alpha   90.00
_cell.angle_beta   90.00
_cell.angle_gamma   90.00
#
_symmetry.space_group_name_H-M   'P 1'
#
loop_
_entity.id
_entity.type
_entity.pdbx_description
1 polymer ?
#
loop_
_entity_poly.entity_id
_entity_poly.type
_entity_poly.pdbx_seq_one_letter_code
_entity_poly.pdbx_strand_id
1 'polypeptide(L)'
;MNIIAKNTHQPWNKGKLVGQKAPLRVRDIWAIRIRLQLAEKTRDLALFNLAIDSKLRACDLTKLRVRDIAHGDLNRPGFSRHLASSLRNAFQTLPVTADC
;
A
#
# COMPACT_ATOMS: atom_id res chain seq x y z
N MET A 1 3.80 -4.66 -46.06
CA MET A 1 4.09 -5.47 -44.87
C MET A 1 4.26 -4.52 -43.69
N ASN A 2 3.20 -4.27 -42.92
CA ASN A 2 3.23 -3.27 -41.84
C ASN A 2 3.87 -3.88 -40.58
N ILE A 3 5.09 -3.45 -40.29
CA ILE A 3 5.79 -3.82 -39.05
C ILE A 3 5.25 -2.91 -37.96
N ILE A 4 4.33 -3.43 -37.15
CA ILE A 4 3.89 -2.79 -35.91
C ILE A 4 5.11 -2.75 -34.99
N ALA A 5 5.79 -1.60 -34.91
CA ALA A 5 6.92 -1.40 -34.02
C ALA A 5 6.46 -1.63 -32.58
N LYS A 6 6.78 -2.80 -32.03
CA LYS A 6 6.52 -3.12 -30.62
C LYS A 6 7.41 -2.20 -29.79
N ASN A 7 6.81 -1.27 -29.06
CA ASN A 7 7.51 -0.44 -28.09
C ASN A 7 8.10 -1.36 -27.01
N THR A 8 9.35 -1.77 -27.18
CA THR A 8 10.06 -2.59 -26.21
C THR A 8 10.41 -1.70 -25.03
N HIS A 9 9.50 -1.60 -24.07
CA HIS A 9 9.74 -0.91 -22.81
C HIS A 9 10.91 -1.59 -22.09
N GLN A 10 12.11 -1.06 -22.27
CA GLN A 10 13.27 -1.59 -21.58
C GLN A 10 13.15 -1.24 -20.09
N PRO A 11 13.36 -2.21 -19.18
CA PRO A 11 13.38 -1.93 -17.76
C PRO A 11 14.40 -0.83 -17.45
N TRP A 12 14.06 0.10 -16.55
CA TRP A 12 14.94 1.21 -16.14
C TRP A 12 16.30 0.73 -15.59
N ASN A 13 16.39 -0.55 -15.20
CA ASN A 13 17.55 -1.21 -14.63
C ASN A 13 18.23 -2.22 -15.58
N LYS A 14 17.87 -2.29 -16.86
CA LYS A 14 18.50 -3.24 -17.80
C LYS A 14 20.02 -2.98 -17.89
N GLY A 15 20.81 -4.03 -17.66
CA GLY A 15 22.28 -3.95 -17.67
C GLY A 15 22.91 -3.32 -16.43
N LYS A 16 22.12 -2.94 -15.42
CA LYS A 16 22.62 -2.44 -14.12
C LYS A 16 22.46 -3.52 -13.06
N LEU A 17 23.58 -3.95 -12.45
CA LEU A 17 23.57 -4.80 -11.26
C LEU A 17 23.05 -3.97 -10.09
N VAL A 18 21.73 -4.00 -9.89
CA VAL A 18 21.10 -3.36 -8.74
C VAL A 18 21.26 -4.32 -7.56
N GLY A 19 22.10 -3.96 -6.60
CA GLY A 19 22.28 -4.71 -5.36
C GLY A 19 21.00 -4.75 -4.52
N GLN A 20 21.09 -5.32 -3.31
CA GLN A 20 19.97 -5.35 -2.38
C GLN A 20 19.46 -3.93 -2.13
N LYS A 21 18.18 -3.69 -2.46
CA LYS A 21 17.54 -2.40 -2.19
C LYS A 21 17.48 -2.20 -0.68
N ALA A 22 17.95 -1.05 -0.21
CA ALA A 22 17.90 -0.71 1.20
C ALA A 22 16.44 -0.77 1.70
N PRO A 23 16.21 -1.30 2.92
CA PRO A 23 14.88 -1.27 3.52
C PRO A 23 14.40 0.17 3.69
N LEU A 24 13.09 0.38 3.57
CA LEU A 24 12.48 1.70 3.74
C LEU A 24 12.63 2.15 5.20
N ARG A 25 13.05 3.40 5.42
CA ARG A 25 13.03 4.00 6.76
C ARG A 25 11.61 4.40 7.13
N VAL A 26 11.30 4.43 8.42
CA VAL A 26 9.98 4.85 8.93
C VAL A 26 9.55 6.22 8.40
N ARG A 27 10.49 7.17 8.30
CA ARG A 27 10.25 8.50 7.73
C ARG A 27 9.84 8.44 6.26
N ASP A 28 10.43 7.55 5.49
CA ASP A 28 10.15 7.41 4.06
C ASP A 28 8.75 6.77 3.86
N ILE A 29 8.36 5.82 4.73
CA ILE A 29 7.01 5.24 4.76
C ILE A 29 5.96 6.33 5.02
N TRP A 30 6.20 7.18 6.02
CA TRP A 30 5.29 8.28 6.35
C TRP A 30 5.16 9.27 5.18
N ALA A 31 6.28 9.66 4.57
CA ALA A 31 6.29 10.56 3.42
C ALA A 31 5.47 10.00 2.24
N ILE A 32 5.58 8.70 1.95
CA ILE A 32 4.77 8.04 0.90
C ILE A 32 3.29 8.07 1.27
N ARG A 33 2.95 7.76 2.52
CA ARG A 33 1.56 7.74 2.99
C ARG A 33 0.89 9.10 2.84
N ILE A 34 1.57 10.17 3.27
CA ILE A 34 1.09 11.55 3.14
C ILE A 34 0.89 11.94 1.67
N ARG A 35 1.84 11.61 0.80
CA ARG A 35 1.71 11.91 -0.64
C ARG A 35 0.51 11.20 -1.28
N LEU A 36 0.22 9.96 -0.88
CA LEU A 36 -0.94 9.21 -1.36
C LEU A 36 -2.27 9.79 -0.82
N GLN A 37 -2.28 10.25 0.43
CA GLN A 37 -3.43 10.93 1.03
C GLN A 37 -3.73 12.27 0.34
N LEU A 38 -2.71 13.10 0.12
CA LEU A 38 -2.85 14.38 -0.58
C LEU A 38 -3.30 14.22 -2.03
N ALA A 39 -2.91 13.12 -2.68
CA ALA A 39 -3.35 12.79 -4.04
C ALA A 39 -4.74 12.13 -4.09
N GLU A 40 -5.42 11.97 -2.95
CA GLU A 40 -6.73 11.31 -2.80
C GLU A 40 -6.80 9.90 -3.42
N LYS A 41 -5.66 9.21 -3.54
CA LYS A 41 -5.58 7.87 -4.13
C LYS A 41 -5.90 6.80 -3.10
N THR A 42 -7.18 6.71 -2.73
CA THR A 42 -7.69 5.78 -1.70
C THR A 42 -7.32 4.32 -1.96
N ARG A 43 -7.39 3.86 -3.22
CA ARG A 43 -6.97 2.50 -3.62
C ARG A 43 -5.49 2.26 -3.36
N ASP A 44 -4.63 3.17 -3.80
CA ASP A 44 -3.18 3.01 -3.69
C ASP A 44 -2.72 3.13 -2.23
N LEU A 45 -3.38 3.99 -1.45
CA LEU A 45 -3.18 4.11 0.00
C LEU A 45 -3.55 2.82 0.73
N ALA A 46 -4.68 2.20 0.39
CA ALA A 46 -5.11 0.94 0.98
C ALA A 46 -4.14 -0.21 0.63
N LEU A 47 -3.70 -0.28 -0.64
CA LEU A 47 -2.70 -1.27 -1.08
C LEU A 47 -1.35 -1.05 -0.39
N PHE A 48 -0.92 0.21 -0.23
CA PHE A 48 0.32 0.55 0.45
C PHE A 48 0.29 0.11 1.92
N ASN A 49 -0.76 0.46 2.66
CA ASN A 49 -0.92 0.05 4.05
C ASN A 49 -0.94 -1.48 4.18
N LEU A 50 -1.74 -2.16 3.33
CA LEU A 50 -1.82 -3.62 3.32
C LEU A 50 -0.46 -4.28 3.03
N ALA A 51 0.32 -3.74 2.10
CA ALA A 51 1.64 -4.28 1.77
C ALA A 51 2.62 -4.20 2.94
N ILE A 52 2.55 -3.14 3.74
CA ILE A 52 3.37 -2.96 4.94
C ILE A 52 2.94 -3.95 6.03
N ASP A 53 1.64 -4.10 6.28
CA ASP A 53 1.11 -4.95 7.34
C ASP A 53 1.31 -6.45 7.06
N SER A 54 1.13 -6.87 5.80
CA SER A 54 1.16 -8.28 5.39
C SER A 54 2.51 -8.75 4.83
N LYS A 55 3.45 -7.83 4.56
CA LYS A 55 4.75 -8.10 3.94
C LYS A 55 4.66 -8.88 2.60
N LEU A 56 3.58 -8.67 1.85
CA LEU A 56 3.34 -9.34 0.58
C LEU A 56 4.24 -8.81 -0.56
N ARG A 57 4.52 -9.67 -1.55
CA ARG A 57 5.18 -9.23 -2.78
C ARG A 57 4.20 -8.41 -3.62
N ALA A 58 4.72 -7.46 -4.40
CA ALA A 58 3.89 -6.59 -5.24
C ALA A 58 3.00 -7.37 -6.21
N CYS A 59 3.47 -8.50 -6.74
CA CYS A 59 2.67 -9.35 -7.65
C CYS A 59 1.52 -10.08 -6.94
N ASP A 60 1.67 -10.36 -5.65
CA ASP A 60 0.63 -11.03 -4.86
C ASP A 60 -0.41 -9.99 -4.42
N LEU A 61 0.07 -8.81 -4.03
CA LEU A 61 -0.76 -7.65 -3.68
C LEU A 61 -1.67 -7.21 -4.84
N THR A 62 -1.15 -7.13 -6.07
CA THR A 62 -1.94 -6.71 -7.24
C THR A 62 -2.95 -7.77 -7.72
N LYS A 63 -2.79 -9.02 -7.28
CA LYS A 63 -3.72 -10.12 -7.57
C LYS A 63 -4.81 -10.27 -6.50
N LEU A 64 -4.67 -9.65 -5.34
CA LEU A 64 -5.66 -9.69 -4.27
C LEU A 64 -6.99 -9.11 -4.74
N ARG A 65 -8.07 -9.82 -4.41
CA ARG A 65 -9.44 -9.37 -4.62
C ARG A 65 -10.02 -8.86 -3.31
N VAL A 66 -11.02 -7.99 -3.41
CA VAL A 66 -11.72 -7.45 -2.22
C VAL A 66 -12.26 -8.56 -1.32
N ARG A 67 -12.71 -9.69 -1.90
CA ARG A 67 -13.19 -10.86 -1.14
C ARG A 67 -12.13 -11.53 -0.25
N ASP A 68 -10.84 -11.40 -0.62
CA ASP A 68 -9.74 -12.03 0.11
C ASP A 68 -9.36 -11.21 1.35
N ILE A 69 -9.74 -9.93 1.36
CA ILE A 69 -9.43 -8.96 2.43
C ILE A 69 -10.66 -8.72 3.30
N ALA A 70 -11.83 -8.57 2.67
CA ALA A 70 -13.11 -8.39 3.36
C ALA A 70 -13.52 -9.71 4.01
N HIS A 71 -13.05 -9.93 5.25
CA HIS A 71 -13.63 -10.92 6.15
C HIS A 71 -15.04 -10.45 6.50
N GLY A 72 -16.01 -10.87 5.69
CA GLY A 72 -17.43 -10.66 5.93
C GLY A 72 -17.91 -11.53 7.08
N ASP A 73 -17.57 -11.15 8.31
CA ASP A 73 -18.19 -11.68 9.52
C ASP A 73 -18.67 -10.52 10.39
N LEU A 74 -19.72 -9.86 9.92
CA LEU A 74 -20.51 -8.95 10.75
C LEU A 74 -21.50 -9.71 11.66
N ASN A 75 -21.50 -11.06 11.67
CA ASN A 75 -22.50 -11.88 12.34
C ASN A 75 -21.91 -13.00 13.22
N ARG A 76 -20.72 -12.81 13.83
CA ARG A 76 -20.28 -13.69 14.92
C ARG A 76 -20.61 -13.05 16.28
N PRO A 77 -21.64 -13.53 17.00
CA PRO A 77 -21.91 -13.04 18.36
C PRO A 77 -20.78 -13.55 19.25
N GLY A 78 -19.83 -12.66 19.56
CA GLY A 78 -18.66 -12.96 20.38
C GLY A 78 -17.30 -12.57 19.79
N PHE A 79 -17.23 -12.00 18.58
CA PHE A 79 -15.97 -11.43 18.11
C PHE A 79 -15.74 -10.07 18.80
N SER A 80 -14.84 -10.08 19.77
CA SER A 80 -14.48 -8.92 20.59
C SER A 80 -14.27 -7.68 19.72
N ARG A 81 -14.91 -6.57 20.11
CA ARG A 81 -14.95 -5.24 19.45
C ARG A 81 -13.57 -4.55 19.36
N HIS A 82 -12.47 -5.29 19.35
CA HIS A 82 -11.12 -4.76 19.50
C HIS A 82 -10.35 -4.54 18.20
N LEU A 83 -10.88 -4.96 17.04
CA LEU A 83 -10.22 -4.72 15.74
C LEU A 83 -10.83 -3.58 14.91
N ALA A 84 -12.00 -3.07 15.30
CA ALA A 84 -12.59 -1.89 14.67
C ALA A 84 -12.16 -0.55 15.33
N SER A 85 -11.41 -0.60 16.43
CA SER A 85 -10.79 0.57 17.07
C SER A 85 -9.38 0.84 16.58
N SER A 86 -8.66 -0.19 16.10
CA SER A 86 -7.26 -0.03 15.65
C SER A 86 -7.15 0.74 14.32
N LEU A 87 -8.09 0.54 13.39
CA LEU A 87 -8.14 1.30 12.12
C LEU A 87 -8.80 2.68 12.26
N ARG A 88 -9.58 2.93 13.32
CA ARG A 88 -10.12 4.27 13.60
C ARG A 88 -9.13 5.18 14.32
N ASN A 89 -8.28 4.65 15.21
CA ASN A 89 -7.26 5.46 15.87
C ASN A 89 -6.07 5.80 14.95
N ALA A 90 -5.74 4.97 13.96
CA ALA A 90 -4.67 5.28 13.00
C ALA A 90 -5.06 6.33 11.94
N PHE A 91 -6.36 6.61 11.75
CA PHE A 91 -6.84 7.59 10.78
C PHE A 91 -7.08 8.98 11.41
N GLN A 92 -7.09 9.11 12.73
CA GLN A 92 -7.42 10.35 13.45
C GLN A 92 -6.40 10.81 14.50
N THR A 93 -5.34 10.07 14.82
CA THR A 93 -4.22 10.62 15.59
C THR A 93 -3.01 10.82 14.70
N LEU A 94 -2.92 11.99 14.08
CA LEU A 94 -1.89 12.96 14.41
C LEU A 94 -2.23 14.27 13.67
N PRO A 95 -2.21 15.40 14.39
CA PRO A 95 -2.96 16.59 14.06
C PRO A 95 -2.39 17.28 12.83
N VAL A 96 -3.29 17.69 11.94
CA VAL A 96 -3.11 18.91 11.18
C VAL A 96 -3.19 20.05 12.21
N THR A 97 -2.06 20.32 12.88
CA THR A 97 -1.68 21.53 13.64
C THR A 97 -0.65 21.14 14.69
N ALA A 98 0.62 21.42 14.42
CA ALA A 98 1.60 21.78 15.44
C ALA A 98 2.72 22.54 14.72
N ASP A 99 2.79 23.81 15.07
CA ASP A 99 3.67 24.84 14.58
C ASP A 99 5.16 24.53 14.79
N CYS A 100 5.98 25.22 13.98
CA CYS A 100 7.45 25.28 13.93
C CYS A 100 8.18 24.23 13.07
#